data_AF-A0A3B0ZB66-F1
#
_entry.id   AF-A0A3B0ZB66-F1
#
_cell.length_a   1.000
_cell.length_b   1.000
_cell.length_c   1.000
_cell.angle_alpha   90.00
_cell.angle_beta   90.00
_cell.angle_gamma   90.00
#
_symmetry.space_group_name_H-M   'P 1'
#
loop_
_entity.id
_entity.type
_entity.pdbx_description
1 polymer ?
#
loop_
_entity_poly.entity_id
_entity_poly.type
_entity_poly.pdbx_seq_one_letter_code
_entity_poly.pdbx_strand_id
1 'polypeptide(L)'
;MLELSRLRVVAGIIIAASAFPLHAQSAFEDHGQENSKERSRGHELKAYREDRQSSYSNRHSRLKVALWGDSFYNDDPAIKSKDIDQTIRSMNTHNLDFTIFAGDTKNGHTVCTDAAIGQDAIDIFNRINVPTLYSLGDNEWTDCHRVSNGSYDPLERLDYLRSIFFNKDTTQGVDPIEVERQGELGQAYSENSRFVASNVEFVALHIPGSNNNLVVTEKQCTKKSNRTQADCDAATAEFRARNVKDIAWLKESFSEARREHYAGIVITIQADVFFPFELSDGGYRDDFLPQLDANNGYTDFFLTLVKETQSFDGKVLLVHGDSHYYKIDKPMFNADGRLTGNFTRVEVFGSKDNNWVELTVDPSTENVFSLKQVILK
;
A
#
# COMPACT_ATOMS: atom_id res chain seq x y z
N MET A 1 15.26 -29.37 -54.80
CA MET A 1 14.96 -29.70 -56.21
C MET A 1 13.46 -29.95 -56.27
N LEU A 2 12.59 -29.24 -56.98
CA LEU A 2 12.62 -28.20 -58.02
C LEU A 2 11.31 -27.39 -57.77
N GLU A 3 11.33 -26.06 -57.77
CA GLU A 3 10.74 -25.18 -58.82
C GLU A 3 9.21 -25.25 -59.03
N LEU A 4 8.46 -24.23 -59.48
CA LEU A 4 8.48 -22.75 -59.53
C LEU A 4 7.30 -22.41 -60.45
N SER A 5 6.45 -21.41 -60.13
CA SER A 5 5.72 -20.47 -61.03
C SER A 5 4.35 -20.08 -60.42
N ARG A 6 3.96 -18.83 -60.11
CA ARG A 6 4.08 -17.44 -60.64
C ARG A 6 2.88 -16.97 -61.49
N LEU A 7 2.20 -15.92 -61.01
CA LEU A 7 1.70 -14.64 -61.63
C LEU A 7 0.35 -14.23 -60.98
N ARG A 8 0.18 -13.09 -60.27
CA ARG A 8 0.23 -11.61 -60.55
C ARG A 8 -1.05 -11.01 -61.18
N VAL A 9 -1.53 -9.90 -60.57
CA VAL A 9 -2.02 -8.57 -61.07
C VAL A 9 -2.71 -7.90 -59.85
N VAL A 10 -2.32 -6.78 -59.21
CA VAL A 10 -1.99 -5.36 -59.54
C VAL A 10 -3.21 -4.42 -59.67
N ALA A 11 -3.34 -3.46 -58.72
CA ALA A 11 -3.76 -2.05 -58.86
C ALA A 11 -3.64 -1.38 -57.46
N GLY A 12 -3.07 -0.21 -57.18
CA GLY A 12 -2.53 0.88 -57.99
C GLY A 12 -3.37 2.16 -57.85
N ILE A 13 -3.14 3.00 -56.82
CA ILE A 13 -3.62 4.41 -56.79
C ILE A 13 -2.51 5.31 -56.23
N ILE A 14 -2.11 6.29 -57.05
CA ILE A 14 -1.27 7.47 -56.80
C ILE A 14 -2.14 8.69 -57.18
N ILE A 15 -1.84 9.87 -56.61
CA ILE A 15 -2.00 11.28 -57.11
C ILE A 15 -2.44 12.17 -55.93
N ALA A 16 -1.95 13.38 -55.66
CA ALA A 16 -0.81 14.17 -56.15
C ALA A 16 -0.64 15.36 -55.19
N ALA A 17 0.59 15.91 -55.15
CA ALA A 17 0.91 17.19 -54.52
C ALA A 17 0.80 18.33 -55.55
N SER A 18 0.35 19.50 -55.12
CA SER A 18 0.41 20.74 -55.89
C SER A 18 0.76 21.92 -54.98
N ALA A 19 1.65 22.79 -55.46
CA ALA A 19 2.25 23.91 -54.74
C ALA A 19 1.94 25.27 -55.41
N PHE A 20 2.10 26.34 -54.61
CA PHE A 20 2.26 27.79 -54.91
C PHE A 20 0.99 28.66 -55.15
N PRO A 21 1.02 30.00 -54.92
CA PRO A 21 2.10 30.90 -54.42
C PRO A 21 1.71 31.90 -53.28
N LEU A 22 2.71 32.66 -52.80
CA LEU A 22 2.61 33.86 -51.94
C LEU A 22 1.71 34.95 -52.52
N HIS A 23 0.97 35.66 -51.66
CA HIS A 23 0.74 37.11 -51.72
C HIS A 23 0.60 37.68 -50.30
N ALA A 24 1.38 38.71 -50.00
CA ALA A 24 1.30 39.50 -48.78
C ALA A 24 0.29 40.64 -48.95
N GLN A 25 -0.56 40.86 -47.95
CA GLN A 25 -1.18 42.15 -47.72
C GLN A 25 -1.46 42.37 -46.23
N SER A 26 -1.02 43.52 -45.75
CA SER A 26 -1.12 44.03 -44.39
C SER A 26 -2.56 44.36 -43.99
N ALA A 27 -2.95 43.99 -42.78
CA ALA A 27 -3.95 44.71 -42.01
C ALA A 27 -3.49 44.77 -40.54
N PHE A 28 -3.20 45.99 -40.09
CA PHE A 28 -3.06 46.36 -38.68
C PHE A 28 -4.46 46.33 -38.06
N GLU A 29 -4.68 45.53 -37.02
CA GLU A 29 -5.75 45.77 -36.04
C GLU A 29 -5.46 45.03 -34.71
N ASP A 30 -5.15 45.84 -33.71
CA ASP A 30 -5.39 45.75 -32.26
C ASP A 30 -5.55 44.37 -31.57
N HIS A 31 -4.51 43.91 -30.86
CA HIS A 31 -4.60 42.84 -29.86
C HIS A 31 -3.91 43.23 -28.54
N GLY A 32 -4.57 44.11 -27.78
CA GLY A 32 -4.21 44.46 -26.40
C GLY A 32 -4.68 43.48 -25.30
N GLN A 33 -5.01 42.22 -25.63
CA GLN A 33 -5.55 41.25 -24.64
C GLN A 33 -4.77 39.94 -24.45
N GLU A 34 -3.77 39.63 -25.27
CA GLU A 34 -2.96 38.40 -25.10
C GLU A 34 -1.83 38.53 -24.07
N ASN A 35 -1.30 39.76 -23.90
CA ASN A 35 -0.18 40.02 -22.98
C ASN A 35 -0.53 39.95 -21.49
N SER A 36 -1.82 39.98 -21.11
CA SER A 36 -2.22 39.86 -19.70
C SER A 36 -2.33 38.41 -19.23
N LYS A 37 -2.71 37.48 -20.13
CA LYS A 37 -2.80 36.04 -19.84
C LYS A 37 -1.44 35.37 -19.72
N GLU A 38 -0.46 35.74 -20.56
CA GLU A 38 0.90 35.21 -20.41
C GLU A 38 1.61 35.76 -19.17
N ARG A 39 1.35 37.03 -18.81
CA ARG A 39 1.84 37.61 -17.54
C ARG A 39 1.19 36.96 -16.32
N SER A 40 -0.12 36.68 -16.35
CA SER A 40 -0.78 36.00 -15.23
C SER A 40 -0.25 34.58 -15.08
N ARG A 41 -0.08 33.83 -16.17
CA ARG A 41 0.46 32.47 -16.17
C ARG A 41 1.93 32.43 -15.72
N GLY A 42 2.73 33.44 -16.08
CA GLY A 42 4.10 33.62 -15.60
C GLY A 42 4.18 33.96 -14.10
N HIS A 43 3.23 34.75 -13.58
CA HIS A 43 3.11 35.04 -12.14
C HIS A 43 2.60 33.82 -11.35
N GLU A 44 1.67 33.04 -11.91
CA GLU A 44 1.10 31.84 -11.31
C GLU A 44 2.14 30.70 -11.22
N LEU A 45 2.94 30.50 -12.28
CA LEU A 45 4.07 29.57 -12.28
C LEU A 45 5.21 29.98 -11.33
N LYS A 46 5.39 31.30 -11.12
CA LYS A 46 6.39 31.82 -10.18
C LYS A 46 5.91 31.71 -8.73
N ALA A 47 4.63 31.97 -8.47
CA ALA A 47 3.99 31.70 -7.17
C ALA A 47 4.01 30.19 -6.83
N TYR A 48 3.74 29.31 -7.81
CA TYR A 48 3.82 27.84 -7.61
C TYR A 48 5.26 27.35 -7.35
N ARG A 49 6.27 28.06 -7.87
CA ARG A 49 7.70 27.79 -7.59
C ARG A 49 8.16 28.36 -6.25
N GLU A 50 7.67 29.55 -5.87
CA GLU A 50 7.97 30.19 -4.59
C GLU A 50 7.24 29.48 -3.43
N ASP A 51 6.05 28.92 -3.65
CA ASP A 51 5.34 28.09 -2.66
C ASP A 51 6.01 26.72 -2.46
N ARG A 52 6.58 26.15 -3.54
CA ARG A 52 7.51 25.01 -3.42
C ARG A 52 8.81 25.36 -2.72
N GLN A 53 9.23 26.62 -2.70
CA GLN A 53 10.43 27.06 -1.98
C GLN A 53 10.14 27.37 -0.50
N SER A 54 8.90 27.72 -0.17
CA SER A 54 8.36 27.79 1.19
C SER A 54 8.22 26.39 1.82
N SER A 55 7.86 25.36 1.05
CA SER A 55 7.76 23.97 1.54
C SER A 55 9.11 23.31 1.88
N TYR A 56 10.24 23.88 1.44
CA TYR A 56 11.57 23.45 1.90
C TYR A 56 11.87 23.81 3.36
N SER A 57 11.11 24.74 3.96
CA SER A 57 11.34 25.17 5.35
C SER A 57 10.81 24.20 6.41
N ASN A 58 10.06 23.16 6.01
CA ASN A 58 9.43 22.22 6.96
C ASN A 58 9.80 20.74 6.73
N ARG A 59 10.97 20.46 6.12
CA ARG A 59 11.50 19.09 5.96
C ARG A 59 11.79 18.35 7.29
N HIS A 60 11.62 19.01 8.43
CA HIS A 60 11.95 18.51 9.76
C HIS A 60 10.80 18.63 10.78
N SER A 61 9.54 18.77 10.33
CA SER A 61 8.41 18.79 11.27
C SER A 61 8.21 17.41 11.90
N ARG A 62 8.27 17.32 13.23
CA ARG A 62 7.94 16.08 13.92
C ARG A 62 6.49 15.67 13.63
N LEU A 63 6.28 14.43 13.19
CA LEU A 63 4.95 13.87 12.95
C LEU A 63 4.54 12.92 14.10
N LYS A 64 3.23 12.80 14.31
CA LYS A 64 2.60 11.77 15.13
C LYS A 64 1.59 10.99 14.30
N VAL A 65 1.76 9.69 14.23
CA VAL A 65 0.98 8.78 13.40
C VAL A 65 0.40 7.69 14.28
N ALA A 66 -0.89 7.39 14.15
CA ALA A 66 -1.47 6.20 14.79
C ALA A 66 -1.31 4.98 13.87
N LEU A 67 -0.73 3.90 14.38
CA LEU A 67 -0.65 2.60 13.73
C LEU A 67 -1.68 1.67 14.37
N TRP A 68 -2.54 1.08 13.55
CA TRP A 68 -3.63 0.21 13.97
C TRP A 68 -4.04 -0.73 12.82
N GLY A 69 -4.86 -1.73 13.09
CA GLY A 69 -5.21 -2.82 12.17
C GLY A 69 -5.99 -3.90 12.93
N ASP A 70 -6.49 -4.93 12.23
CA ASP A 70 -7.05 -6.15 12.84
C ASP A 70 -8.06 -5.90 13.99
N SER A 71 -8.84 -4.83 13.85
CA SER A 71 -9.62 -4.25 14.95
C SER A 71 -11.11 -4.54 14.85
N PHE A 72 -11.79 -4.44 16.00
CA PHE A 72 -13.25 -4.52 16.14
C PHE A 72 -13.84 -5.91 15.87
N TYR A 73 -13.13 -6.96 16.27
CA TYR A 73 -13.52 -8.36 16.04
C TYR A 73 -14.50 -8.87 17.10
N ASN A 74 -15.61 -8.16 17.25
CA ASN A 74 -16.66 -8.51 18.20
C ASN A 74 -17.98 -8.77 17.47
N ASP A 75 -18.55 -9.95 17.72
CA ASP A 75 -19.84 -10.36 17.14
C ASP A 75 -21.03 -9.70 17.84
N ASP A 76 -20.85 -9.18 19.06
CA ASP A 76 -21.84 -8.35 19.74
C ASP A 76 -21.78 -6.91 19.16
N PRO A 77 -22.84 -6.44 18.48
CA PRO A 77 -22.82 -5.13 17.83
C PRO A 77 -22.67 -3.96 18.81
N ALA A 78 -23.17 -4.10 20.05
CA ALA A 78 -23.08 -3.06 21.05
C ALA A 78 -21.65 -2.95 21.59
N ILE A 79 -20.97 -4.08 21.81
CA ILE A 79 -19.56 -4.07 22.19
C ILE A 79 -18.70 -3.57 21.03
N LYS A 80 -18.91 -4.07 19.81
CA LYS A 80 -18.20 -3.59 18.61
C LYS A 80 -18.34 -2.07 18.44
N SER A 81 -19.55 -1.54 18.57
CA SER A 81 -19.79 -0.10 18.47
C SER A 81 -19.07 0.68 19.57
N LYS A 82 -19.03 0.16 20.80
CA LYS A 82 -18.31 0.80 21.92
C LYS A 82 -16.80 0.81 21.67
N ASP A 83 -16.26 -0.28 21.16
CA ASP A 83 -14.83 -0.43 20.84
C ASP A 83 -14.41 0.55 19.74
N ILE A 84 -15.19 0.63 18.65
CA ILE A 84 -15.00 1.61 17.57
C ILE A 84 -15.01 3.03 18.15
N ASP A 85 -16.04 3.35 18.93
CA ASP A 85 -16.21 4.67 19.56
C ASP A 85 -15.04 5.07 20.45
N GLN A 86 -14.58 4.15 21.31
CA GLN A 86 -13.48 4.39 22.24
C GLN A 86 -12.17 4.63 21.49
N THR A 87 -11.89 3.81 20.47
CA THR A 87 -10.68 3.85 19.65
C THR A 87 -10.61 5.14 18.83
N ILE A 88 -11.69 5.50 18.14
CA ILE A 88 -11.79 6.74 17.34
C ILE A 88 -11.71 7.98 18.24
N ARG A 89 -12.42 8.01 19.37
CA ARG A 89 -12.31 9.14 20.32
C ARG A 89 -10.89 9.32 20.83
N SER A 90 -10.19 8.22 21.10
CA SER A 90 -8.79 8.25 21.47
C SER A 90 -7.95 8.91 20.37
N MET A 91 -7.95 8.37 19.15
CA MET A 91 -7.17 8.94 18.04
C MET A 91 -7.49 10.42 17.76
N ASN A 92 -8.77 10.79 17.75
CA ASN A 92 -9.22 12.17 17.49
C ASN A 92 -8.79 13.19 18.56
N THR A 93 -8.36 12.74 19.74
CA THR A 93 -7.88 13.61 20.83
C THR A 93 -6.35 13.62 20.99
N HIS A 94 -5.62 12.86 20.15
CA HIS A 94 -4.16 12.68 20.27
C HIS A 94 -3.30 13.62 19.39
N ASN A 95 -3.91 14.60 18.70
CA ASN A 95 -3.22 15.52 17.79
C ASN A 95 -2.30 14.78 16.81
N LEU A 96 -2.88 13.82 16.08
CA LEU A 96 -2.19 13.05 15.05
C LEU A 96 -2.11 13.87 13.76
N ASP A 97 -1.13 13.57 12.91
CA ASP A 97 -1.02 14.11 11.56
C ASP A 97 -1.80 13.22 10.56
N PHE A 98 -1.77 11.91 10.76
CA PHE A 98 -2.54 10.90 10.02
C PHE A 98 -2.53 9.56 10.76
N THR A 99 -3.23 8.57 10.24
CA THR A 99 -3.20 7.18 10.72
C THR A 99 -2.77 6.21 9.61
N ILE A 100 -2.29 5.04 10.00
CA ILE A 100 -1.94 3.90 9.14
C ILE A 100 -2.76 2.70 9.61
N PHE A 101 -3.61 2.18 8.74
CA PHE A 101 -4.39 0.97 8.96
C PHE A 101 -3.76 -0.22 8.22
N ALA A 102 -3.23 -1.18 8.99
CA ALA A 102 -2.49 -2.36 8.53
C ALA A 102 -3.42 -3.53 8.15
N GLY A 103 -4.55 -3.22 7.51
CA GLY A 103 -5.48 -4.21 6.97
C GLY A 103 -6.46 -4.79 7.96
N ASP A 104 -7.32 -5.65 7.41
CA ASP A 104 -8.16 -6.55 8.19
C ASP A 104 -9.33 -5.85 8.88
N THR A 105 -10.14 -5.18 8.06
CA THR A 105 -11.31 -4.33 8.40
C THR A 105 -12.48 -5.08 9.06
N LYS A 106 -12.47 -6.41 8.96
CA LYS A 106 -13.46 -7.32 9.55
C LYS A 106 -12.77 -8.57 10.08
N ASN A 107 -13.41 -9.29 10.99
CA ASN A 107 -12.89 -10.59 11.46
C ASN A 107 -12.97 -11.68 10.37
N GLY A 108 -12.19 -12.75 10.53
CA GLY A 108 -12.10 -13.83 9.53
C GLY A 108 -13.30 -14.75 9.35
N HIS A 109 -14.44 -14.47 10.01
CA HIS A 109 -15.69 -15.23 9.89
C HIS A 109 -16.93 -14.39 9.52
N THR A 110 -16.82 -13.06 9.49
CA THR A 110 -17.91 -12.18 9.05
C THR A 110 -18.15 -12.37 7.54
N VAL A 111 -19.41 -12.33 7.12
CA VAL A 111 -19.79 -12.46 5.71
C VAL A 111 -19.23 -11.30 4.89
N CYS A 112 -18.61 -11.57 3.75
CA CYS A 112 -17.97 -10.55 2.89
C CYS A 112 -18.96 -9.82 1.97
N THR A 113 -20.05 -9.31 2.55
CA THR A 113 -20.95 -8.41 1.81
C THR A 113 -20.24 -7.09 1.50
N ASP A 114 -20.68 -6.39 0.45
CA ASP A 114 -20.20 -5.06 0.09
C ASP A 114 -20.28 -4.07 1.27
N ALA A 115 -21.34 -4.19 2.09
CA ALA A 115 -21.46 -3.39 3.31
C ALA A 115 -20.33 -3.71 4.32
N ALA A 116 -20.06 -4.98 4.59
CA ALA A 116 -19.11 -5.40 5.60
C ALA A 116 -17.65 -5.10 5.23
N ILE A 117 -17.27 -5.25 3.95
CA ILE A 117 -15.88 -5.05 3.49
C ILE A 117 -15.64 -3.65 2.94
N GLY A 118 -16.71 -2.92 2.62
CA GLY A 118 -16.65 -1.58 2.02
C GLY A 118 -17.23 -0.53 2.95
N GLN A 119 -18.56 -0.40 2.97
CA GLN A 119 -19.23 0.76 3.59
C GLN A 119 -18.94 0.88 5.09
N ASP A 120 -18.95 -0.22 5.85
CA ASP A 120 -18.68 -0.20 7.29
C ASP A 120 -17.28 0.33 7.60
N ALA A 121 -16.28 -0.06 6.80
CA ALA A 121 -14.90 0.42 6.93
C ALA A 121 -14.76 1.88 6.50
N ILE A 122 -15.41 2.29 5.41
CA ILE A 122 -15.48 3.70 4.97
C ILE A 122 -16.08 4.57 6.08
N ASP A 123 -17.17 4.13 6.72
CA ASP A 123 -17.83 4.86 7.80
C ASP A 123 -16.93 5.01 9.03
N ILE A 124 -16.12 3.99 9.34
CA ILE A 124 -15.10 4.06 10.40
C ILE A 124 -14.03 5.09 10.04
N PHE A 125 -13.43 5.01 8.84
CA PHE A 125 -12.38 5.94 8.42
C PHE A 125 -12.88 7.39 8.37
N ASN A 126 -14.12 7.62 7.95
CA ASN A 126 -14.73 8.95 7.88
C ASN A 126 -15.04 9.57 9.25
N ARG A 127 -14.91 8.82 10.34
CA ARG A 127 -15.06 9.33 11.71
C ARG A 127 -13.74 9.74 12.35
N ILE A 128 -12.62 9.45 11.69
CA ILE A 128 -11.28 9.89 12.11
C ILE A 128 -11.04 11.29 11.55
N ASN A 129 -10.60 12.22 12.39
CA ASN A 129 -10.44 13.64 12.03
C ASN A 129 -9.21 13.92 11.16
N VAL A 130 -8.42 12.90 10.84
CA VAL A 130 -7.15 12.98 10.12
C VAL A 130 -7.10 11.88 9.05
N PRO A 131 -6.28 12.02 8.00
CA PRO A 131 -6.21 11.04 6.91
C PRO A 131 -5.80 9.64 7.39
N THR A 132 -6.19 8.61 6.63
CA THR A 132 -5.82 7.20 6.90
C THR A 132 -5.18 6.56 5.66
N LEU A 133 -3.88 6.23 5.76
CA LEU A 133 -3.21 5.34 4.81
C LEU A 133 -3.66 3.90 5.06
N TYR A 134 -4.04 3.18 4.02
CA TYR A 134 -4.67 1.87 4.13
C TYR A 134 -3.94 0.83 3.27
N SER A 135 -3.53 -0.28 3.89
CA SER A 135 -3.13 -1.53 3.23
C SER A 135 -4.23 -2.57 3.42
N LEU A 136 -4.57 -3.33 2.38
CA LEU A 136 -5.53 -4.45 2.50
C LEU A 136 -4.93 -5.63 3.27
N GLY A 137 -5.77 -6.32 4.05
CA GLY A 137 -5.54 -7.61 4.70
C GLY A 137 -6.30 -8.76 4.03
N ASP A 138 -6.15 -9.98 4.55
CA ASP A 138 -6.79 -11.17 3.99
C ASP A 138 -8.29 -11.25 4.29
N ASN A 139 -8.75 -10.69 5.41
CA ASN A 139 -10.13 -10.84 5.84
C ASN A 139 -11.14 -10.20 4.88
N GLU A 140 -10.84 -9.04 4.28
CA GLU A 140 -11.77 -8.37 3.37
C GLU A 140 -11.87 -9.02 1.97
N TRP A 141 -10.98 -9.94 1.59
CA TRP A 141 -11.08 -10.59 0.26
C TRP A 141 -10.56 -12.03 0.18
N THR A 142 -9.30 -12.34 0.52
CA THR A 142 -8.79 -13.71 0.30
C THR A 142 -9.58 -14.71 1.13
N ASP A 143 -9.92 -14.39 2.37
CA ASP A 143 -10.69 -15.27 3.25
C ASP A 143 -12.17 -15.40 2.89
N CYS A 144 -12.67 -14.58 1.96
CA CYS A 144 -14.08 -14.58 1.58
C CYS A 144 -14.55 -15.87 0.89
N HIS A 145 -13.60 -16.70 0.42
CA HIS A 145 -13.88 -18.05 -0.09
C HIS A 145 -14.38 -19.03 0.98
N ARG A 146 -14.24 -18.69 2.27
CA ARG A 146 -14.67 -19.55 3.37
C ARG A 146 -16.20 -19.64 3.39
N VAL A 147 -16.71 -20.82 3.74
CA VAL A 147 -18.17 -21.06 3.84
C VAL A 147 -18.82 -20.11 4.84
N SER A 148 -18.16 -19.83 5.98
CA SER A 148 -18.61 -18.85 6.98
C SER A 148 -18.74 -17.43 6.42
N ASN A 149 -17.93 -17.08 5.43
CA ASN A 149 -17.82 -15.72 4.91
C ASN A 149 -18.74 -15.50 3.70
N GLY A 150 -19.55 -16.50 3.34
CA GLY A 150 -20.49 -16.46 2.22
C GLY A 150 -20.02 -17.19 0.95
N SER A 151 -18.83 -17.82 0.97
CA SER A 151 -18.24 -18.48 -0.22
C SER A 151 -18.13 -17.55 -1.44
N TYR A 152 -17.79 -16.28 -1.22
CA TYR A 152 -17.58 -15.34 -2.31
C TYR A 152 -16.32 -15.72 -3.11
N ASP A 153 -16.25 -15.26 -4.36
CA ASP A 153 -15.02 -15.28 -5.15
C ASP A 153 -14.07 -14.18 -4.62
N PRO A 154 -12.89 -14.54 -4.07
CA PRO A 154 -11.91 -13.57 -3.60
C PRO A 154 -11.49 -12.54 -4.64
N LEU A 155 -11.36 -12.94 -5.92
CA LEU A 155 -10.86 -12.04 -6.96
C LEU A 155 -11.88 -10.94 -7.28
N GLU A 156 -13.16 -11.31 -7.28
CA GLU A 156 -14.24 -10.34 -7.42
C GLU A 156 -14.33 -9.40 -6.21
N ARG A 157 -14.12 -9.91 -4.98
CA ARG A 157 -14.05 -9.07 -3.77
C ARG A 157 -12.85 -8.09 -3.82
N LEU A 158 -11.70 -8.52 -4.34
CA LEU A 158 -10.54 -7.65 -4.52
C LEU A 158 -10.81 -6.52 -5.53
N ASP A 159 -11.45 -6.83 -6.66
CA ASP A 159 -11.82 -5.83 -7.65
C ASP A 159 -12.83 -4.82 -7.10
N TYR A 160 -13.79 -5.28 -6.27
CA TYR A 160 -14.68 -4.39 -5.53
C TYR A 160 -13.89 -3.42 -4.63
N LEU A 161 -12.99 -3.93 -3.78
CA LEU A 161 -12.18 -3.12 -2.86
C LEU A 161 -11.32 -2.08 -3.59
N ARG A 162 -10.69 -2.46 -4.70
CA ARG A 162 -10.00 -1.53 -5.62
C ARG A 162 -10.91 -0.39 -6.05
N SER A 163 -12.10 -0.73 -6.55
CA SER A 163 -13.04 0.25 -7.08
C SER A 163 -13.59 1.24 -6.05
N ILE A 164 -13.57 0.92 -4.74
CA ILE A 164 -14.13 1.79 -3.70
C ILE A 164 -13.09 2.52 -2.86
N PHE A 165 -11.96 1.89 -2.53
CA PHE A 165 -10.92 2.48 -1.67
C PHE A 165 -9.79 3.11 -2.47
N PHE A 166 -9.53 2.61 -3.67
CA PHE A 166 -8.33 2.93 -4.43
C PHE A 166 -8.63 3.60 -5.78
N ASN A 167 -9.84 4.15 -5.91
CA ASN A 167 -10.31 4.90 -7.08
C ASN A 167 -9.92 6.39 -7.08
N LYS A 168 -9.09 6.80 -6.12
CA LYS A 168 -8.55 8.15 -5.96
C LYS A 168 -7.07 8.09 -5.62
N ASP A 169 -6.38 9.15 -5.99
CA ASP A 169 -4.99 9.45 -5.65
C ASP A 169 -4.86 10.11 -4.27
N THR A 170 -5.75 9.75 -3.34
CA THR A 170 -5.73 10.26 -1.96
C THR A 170 -5.89 9.16 -0.93
N THR A 171 -5.47 9.40 0.31
CA THR A 171 -5.76 8.53 1.46
C THR A 171 -7.27 8.46 1.78
N GLN A 172 -7.65 7.59 2.72
CA GLN A 172 -9.02 7.50 3.23
C GLN A 172 -9.32 8.58 4.27
N GLY A 173 -10.60 8.74 4.62
CA GLY A 173 -11.07 9.67 5.66
C GLY A 173 -11.58 11.01 5.10
N VAL A 174 -11.95 11.92 6.01
CA VAL A 174 -12.61 13.20 5.68
C VAL A 174 -11.65 14.33 5.31
N ASP A 175 -10.36 14.19 5.62
CA ASP A 175 -9.30 15.16 5.30
C ASP A 175 -8.13 14.44 4.61
N PRO A 176 -8.31 13.96 3.37
CA PRO A 176 -7.35 13.07 2.74
C PRO A 176 -6.14 13.82 2.16
N ILE A 177 -4.96 13.19 2.18
CA ILE A 177 -3.74 13.70 1.53
C ILE A 177 -3.47 12.98 0.22
N GLU A 178 -2.78 13.66 -0.71
CA GLU A 178 -2.36 13.09 -1.99
C GLU A 178 -1.38 11.93 -1.79
N VAL A 179 -1.55 10.87 -2.58
CA VAL A 179 -0.67 9.70 -2.64
C VAL A 179 -0.43 9.31 -4.09
N GLU A 180 0.75 8.76 -4.37
CA GLU A 180 0.97 8.04 -5.62
C GLU A 180 0.36 6.64 -5.51
N ARG A 181 -0.30 6.20 -6.57
CA ARG A 181 -0.84 4.83 -6.72
C ARG A 181 0.00 4.09 -7.75
N GLN A 182 0.28 2.80 -7.52
CA GLN A 182 1.07 2.03 -8.49
C GLN A 182 0.28 1.74 -9.79
N GLY A 183 -1.00 1.38 -9.65
CA GLY A 183 -1.91 1.11 -10.77
C GLY A 183 -2.82 2.28 -11.10
N GLU A 184 -3.53 2.17 -12.22
CA GLU A 184 -4.63 3.08 -12.59
C GLU A 184 -5.72 3.07 -11.52
N LEU A 185 -6.30 4.23 -11.24
CA LEU A 185 -7.27 4.42 -10.15
C LEU A 185 -8.42 3.41 -10.23
N GLY A 186 -8.60 2.65 -9.14
CA GLY A 186 -9.66 1.66 -8.98
C GLY A 186 -9.47 0.36 -9.77
N GLN A 187 -8.30 0.17 -10.39
CA GLN A 187 -7.96 -1.01 -11.19
C GLN A 187 -6.90 -1.87 -10.49
N ALA A 188 -6.47 -2.93 -11.17
CA ALA A 188 -5.39 -3.79 -10.68
C ALA A 188 -4.15 -3.00 -10.23
N TYR A 189 -3.64 -3.33 -9.04
CA TYR A 189 -2.46 -2.75 -8.41
C TYR A 189 -2.63 -1.31 -7.89
N SER A 190 -3.83 -0.72 -7.96
CA SER A 190 -4.11 0.60 -7.39
C SER A 190 -4.06 0.64 -5.86
N GLU A 191 -4.09 -0.53 -5.22
CA GLU A 191 -4.05 -0.66 -3.77
C GLU A 191 -2.67 -0.32 -3.16
N ASN A 192 -1.59 -0.43 -3.94
CA ASN A 192 -0.26 0.02 -3.52
C ASN A 192 -0.20 1.55 -3.57
N SER A 193 0.30 2.15 -2.49
CA SER A 193 0.43 3.60 -2.42
C SER A 193 1.68 4.07 -1.69
N ARG A 194 2.10 5.30 -2.00
CA ARG A 194 3.15 5.97 -1.26
C ARG A 194 3.00 7.47 -1.25
N PHE A 195 3.55 8.11 -0.24
CA PHE A 195 3.74 9.56 -0.18
C PHE A 195 4.92 9.89 0.72
N VAL A 196 5.36 11.15 0.69
CA VAL A 196 6.49 11.62 1.49
C VAL A 196 6.03 12.73 2.42
N ALA A 197 6.36 12.59 3.71
CA ALA A 197 6.10 13.60 4.71
C ALA A 197 7.26 13.64 5.72
N SER A 198 7.69 14.84 6.11
CA SER A 198 8.82 15.04 7.03
C SER A 198 10.06 14.19 6.67
N ASN A 199 10.55 14.30 5.43
CA ASN A 199 11.75 13.58 4.96
C ASN A 199 11.71 12.05 5.17
N VAL A 200 10.52 11.47 5.25
CA VAL A 200 10.27 10.03 5.37
C VAL A 200 9.24 9.65 4.31
N GLU A 201 9.49 8.54 3.63
CA GLU A 201 8.53 7.93 2.70
C GLU A 201 7.64 6.94 3.45
N PHE A 202 6.33 7.02 3.22
CA PHE A 202 5.34 6.10 3.75
C PHE A 202 4.79 5.29 2.60
N VAL A 203 4.88 3.97 2.69
CA VAL A 203 4.54 3.03 1.62
C VAL A 203 3.55 2.01 2.17
N ALA A 204 2.37 1.92 1.57
CA ALA A 204 1.45 0.80 1.77
C ALA A 204 1.60 -0.18 0.62
N LEU A 205 1.87 -1.44 0.97
CA LEU A 205 2.00 -2.57 0.05
C LEU A 205 0.90 -3.57 0.33
N HIS A 206 0.17 -3.96 -0.71
CA HIS A 206 -0.79 -5.03 -0.62
C HIS A 206 -0.04 -6.34 -0.47
N ILE A 207 0.22 -6.77 0.76
CA ILE A 207 0.80 -8.08 1.12
C ILE A 207 -0.04 -8.61 2.28
N PRO A 208 -1.17 -9.27 1.99
CA PRO A 208 -2.07 -9.82 3.00
C PRO A 208 -1.60 -11.19 3.48
N GLY A 209 -2.22 -11.63 4.57
CA GLY A 209 -2.11 -12.95 5.18
C GLY A 209 -2.58 -14.06 4.25
N SER A 210 -2.92 -15.21 4.81
CA SER A 210 -3.38 -16.37 4.03
C SER A 210 -2.41 -16.78 2.90
N ASN A 211 -1.10 -16.75 3.22
CA ASN A 211 0.02 -17.02 2.31
C ASN A 211 0.04 -16.10 1.10
N ASN A 212 -0.34 -14.83 1.26
CA ASN A 212 -0.37 -13.84 0.17
C ASN A 212 -1.27 -14.28 -1.02
N ASN A 213 -2.32 -15.08 -0.76
CA ASN A 213 -3.18 -15.74 -1.76
C ASN A 213 -2.50 -16.86 -2.59
N LEU A 214 -1.26 -17.25 -2.26
CA LEU A 214 -0.58 -18.39 -2.87
C LEU A 214 -1.11 -19.72 -2.30
N VAL A 215 -1.73 -20.54 -3.16
CA VAL A 215 -2.28 -21.84 -2.77
C VAL A 215 -1.34 -22.97 -3.21
N VAL A 216 -0.70 -23.63 -2.23
CA VAL A 216 0.34 -24.66 -2.48
C VAL A 216 -0.03 -26.03 -1.92
N THR A 217 -1.12 -26.12 -1.17
CA THR A 217 -1.65 -27.37 -0.62
C THR A 217 -3.15 -27.50 -0.85
N GLU A 218 -3.63 -28.75 -0.96
CA GLU A 218 -5.07 -29.05 -1.01
C GLU A 218 -5.81 -28.45 0.18
N LYS A 219 -5.21 -28.51 1.37
CA LYS A 219 -5.81 -27.96 2.60
C LYS A 219 -6.00 -26.45 2.53
N GLN A 220 -5.04 -25.70 1.98
CA GLN A 220 -5.24 -24.27 1.75
C GLN A 220 -6.41 -24.05 0.78
N CYS A 221 -6.50 -24.85 -0.28
CA CYS A 221 -7.56 -24.73 -1.28
C CYS A 221 -8.97 -24.99 -0.70
N THR A 222 -9.18 -26.14 -0.05
CA THR A 222 -10.53 -26.68 0.22
C THR A 222 -10.97 -26.64 1.67
N LYS A 223 -10.08 -26.36 2.64
CA LYS A 223 -10.46 -26.36 4.07
C LYS A 223 -11.52 -25.29 4.33
N LYS A 224 -12.70 -25.71 4.78
CA LYS A 224 -13.86 -24.85 5.07
C LYS A 224 -14.25 -23.97 3.88
N SER A 225 -14.07 -24.46 2.66
CA SER A 225 -14.34 -23.71 1.43
C SER A 225 -15.03 -24.60 0.40
N ASN A 226 -15.77 -23.96 -0.50
CA ASN A 226 -16.38 -24.60 -1.68
C ASN A 226 -15.54 -24.42 -2.95
N ARG A 227 -14.30 -23.91 -2.83
CA ARG A 227 -13.41 -23.69 -3.98
C ARG A 227 -13.14 -24.98 -4.74
N THR A 228 -13.19 -24.85 -6.05
CA THR A 228 -12.66 -25.82 -7.00
C THR A 228 -11.15 -25.63 -7.17
N GLN A 229 -10.48 -26.60 -7.80
CA GLN A 229 -9.07 -26.44 -8.16
C GLN A 229 -8.85 -25.21 -9.06
N ALA A 230 -9.79 -24.92 -9.97
CA ALA A 230 -9.69 -23.77 -10.86
C ALA A 230 -9.69 -22.43 -10.09
N ASP A 231 -10.47 -22.33 -9.01
CA ASP A 231 -10.49 -21.13 -8.16
C ASP A 231 -9.14 -20.94 -7.43
N CYS A 232 -8.52 -22.04 -7.01
CA CYS A 232 -7.22 -22.03 -6.34
C CYS A 232 -6.05 -21.74 -7.31
N ASP A 233 -6.17 -22.22 -8.54
CA ASP A 233 -5.25 -21.89 -9.62
C ASP A 233 -5.35 -20.39 -9.98
N ALA A 234 -6.57 -19.84 -10.01
CA ALA A 234 -6.82 -18.41 -10.23
C ALA A 234 -6.26 -17.54 -9.09
N ALA A 235 -6.45 -17.95 -7.83
CA ALA A 235 -5.85 -17.29 -6.67
C ALA A 235 -4.31 -17.23 -6.77
N THR A 236 -3.69 -18.37 -7.11
CA THR A 236 -2.24 -18.44 -7.31
C THR A 236 -1.77 -17.59 -8.49
N ALA A 237 -2.55 -17.51 -9.58
CA ALA A 237 -2.24 -16.66 -10.72
C ALA A 237 -2.31 -15.17 -10.35
N GLU A 238 -3.31 -14.75 -9.56
CA GLU A 238 -3.40 -13.40 -9.02
C GLU A 238 -2.18 -13.06 -8.16
N PHE A 239 -1.83 -13.91 -7.18
CA PHE A 239 -0.65 -13.70 -6.33
C PHE A 239 0.61 -13.50 -7.18
N ARG A 240 0.85 -14.38 -8.15
CA ARG A 240 2.05 -14.30 -9.00
C ARG A 240 2.12 -12.99 -9.79
N ALA A 241 0.99 -12.51 -10.28
CA ALA A 241 0.93 -11.24 -11.02
C ALA A 241 1.12 -10.04 -10.10
N ARG A 242 0.42 -10.01 -8.95
CA ARG A 242 0.51 -8.92 -7.97
C ARG A 242 1.88 -8.85 -7.30
N ASN A 243 2.46 -9.97 -6.89
CA ASN A 243 3.76 -10.01 -6.23
C ASN A 243 4.87 -9.39 -7.12
N VAL A 244 4.85 -9.60 -8.45
CA VAL A 244 5.79 -8.90 -9.35
C VAL A 244 5.68 -7.38 -9.25
N LYS A 245 4.45 -6.88 -9.09
CA LYS A 245 4.16 -5.45 -8.94
C LYS A 245 4.55 -4.95 -7.56
N ASP A 246 4.20 -5.63 -6.48
CA ASP A 246 4.56 -5.24 -5.12
C ASP A 246 6.09 -5.14 -4.94
N ILE A 247 6.83 -6.11 -5.48
CA ILE A 247 8.29 -6.13 -5.43
C ILE A 247 8.92 -5.01 -6.26
N ALA A 248 8.32 -4.67 -7.41
CA ALA A 248 8.77 -3.51 -8.20
C ALA A 248 8.55 -2.21 -7.42
N TRP A 249 7.36 -2.03 -6.83
CA TRP A 249 7.03 -0.85 -6.03
C TRP A 249 7.96 -0.68 -4.84
N LEU A 250 8.23 -1.77 -4.10
CA LEU A 250 9.17 -1.76 -2.97
C LEU A 250 10.56 -1.29 -3.41
N LYS A 251 11.08 -1.82 -4.52
CA LYS A 251 12.40 -1.43 -5.05
C LYS A 251 12.42 0.02 -5.53
N GLU A 252 11.34 0.47 -6.17
CA GLU A 252 11.19 1.84 -6.66
C GLU A 252 11.15 2.85 -5.49
N SER A 253 10.41 2.55 -4.43
CA SER A 253 10.41 3.35 -3.19
C SER A 253 11.78 3.41 -2.55
N PHE A 254 12.46 2.28 -2.34
CA PHE A 254 13.83 2.32 -1.81
C PHE A 254 14.82 3.06 -2.73
N SER A 255 14.65 2.95 -4.05
CA SER A 255 15.45 3.72 -5.01
C SER A 255 15.21 5.22 -4.91
N GLU A 256 13.97 5.63 -4.71
CA GLU A 256 13.60 7.02 -4.46
C GLU A 256 14.16 7.52 -3.13
N ALA A 257 13.94 6.79 -2.04
CA ALA A 257 14.47 7.13 -0.73
C ALA A 257 16.00 7.32 -0.72
N ARG A 258 16.73 6.47 -1.45
CA ARG A 258 18.19 6.64 -1.64
C ARG A 258 18.54 7.88 -2.46
N ARG A 259 17.83 8.12 -3.58
CA ARG A 259 18.09 9.25 -4.48
C ARG A 259 17.82 10.59 -3.79
N GLU A 260 16.76 10.65 -3.00
CA GLU A 260 16.32 11.87 -2.30
C GLU A 260 16.90 11.99 -0.88
N HIS A 261 17.67 10.99 -0.43
CA HIS A 261 18.28 10.92 0.90
C HIS A 261 17.27 11.06 2.06
N TYR A 262 16.15 10.34 1.97
CA TYR A 262 15.17 10.31 3.04
C TYR A 262 15.77 9.73 4.33
N ALA A 263 15.36 10.28 5.47
CA ALA A 263 15.81 9.85 6.79
C ALA A 263 15.29 8.44 7.12
N GLY A 264 14.16 8.05 6.53
CA GLY A 264 13.62 6.71 6.67
C GLY A 264 12.50 6.39 5.69
N ILE A 265 12.06 5.14 5.76
CA ILE A 265 10.92 4.59 5.05
C ILE A 265 10.06 3.78 6.03
N VAL A 266 8.75 4.03 6.01
CA VAL A 266 7.75 3.24 6.72
C VAL A 266 7.02 2.38 5.70
N ILE A 267 7.09 1.06 5.87
CA ILE A 267 6.46 0.08 4.98
C ILE A 267 5.32 -0.55 5.76
N THR A 268 4.11 -0.50 5.22
CA THR A 268 2.91 -1.08 5.80
C THR A 268 2.45 -2.24 4.94
N ILE A 269 2.26 -3.39 5.58
CA ILE A 269 1.62 -4.59 5.03
C ILE A 269 0.59 -5.07 6.06
N GLN A 270 -0.18 -6.13 5.75
CA GLN A 270 -0.98 -6.79 6.78
C GLN A 270 -0.31 -8.05 7.30
N ALA A 271 0.23 -8.91 6.42
CA ALA A 271 0.75 -10.23 6.80
C ALA A 271 1.82 -10.21 7.90
N ASP A 272 1.78 -11.19 8.81
CA ASP A 272 2.93 -11.56 9.63
C ASP A 272 3.83 -12.52 8.83
N VAL A 273 4.78 -11.95 8.09
CA VAL A 273 5.71 -12.71 7.26
C VAL A 273 6.68 -13.60 8.05
N PHE A 274 6.68 -13.49 9.39
CA PHE A 274 7.49 -14.33 10.28
C PHE A 274 6.69 -15.49 10.87
N PHE A 275 5.37 -15.52 10.76
CA PHE A 275 4.53 -16.57 11.33
C PHE A 275 4.78 -17.95 10.67
N PRO A 276 4.72 -19.07 11.41
CA PRO A 276 4.50 -19.22 12.86
C PRO A 276 5.76 -19.14 13.74
N PHE A 277 6.83 -18.47 13.30
CA PHE A 277 8.10 -18.45 14.03
C PHE A 277 8.15 -17.32 15.05
N GLU A 278 8.50 -17.70 16.28
CA GLU A 278 8.93 -16.75 17.30
C GLU A 278 10.46 -16.75 17.36
N LEU A 279 11.05 -15.64 16.92
CA LEU A 279 12.52 -15.51 16.82
C LEU A 279 13.22 -15.46 18.19
N SER A 280 12.48 -15.26 19.28
CA SER A 280 13.01 -15.30 20.64
C SER A 280 13.62 -16.65 21.01
N ASP A 281 13.18 -17.72 20.36
CA ASP A 281 13.54 -19.10 20.70
C ASP A 281 14.80 -19.57 19.95
N GLY A 282 15.46 -18.68 19.21
CA GLY A 282 16.44 -19.04 18.19
C GLY A 282 15.74 -19.30 16.85
N GLY A 283 16.39 -20.00 15.92
CA GLY A 283 15.69 -20.48 14.72
C GLY A 283 15.58 -19.51 13.53
N TYR A 284 16.07 -18.26 13.63
CA TYR A 284 16.11 -17.37 12.44
C TYR A 284 16.80 -18.06 11.25
N ARG A 285 17.99 -18.65 11.48
CA ARG A 285 18.78 -19.31 10.43
C ARG A 285 18.32 -20.72 10.11
N ASP A 286 17.93 -21.47 11.13
CA ASP A 286 17.72 -22.93 11.02
C ASP A 286 16.26 -23.30 10.77
N ASP A 287 15.31 -22.42 11.10
CA ASP A 287 13.87 -22.67 10.98
C ASP A 287 13.20 -21.67 10.03
N PHE A 288 13.38 -20.37 10.23
CA PHE A 288 12.71 -19.32 9.45
C PHE A 288 13.27 -19.20 8.02
N LEU A 289 14.59 -18.97 7.87
CA LEU A 289 15.19 -18.80 6.54
C LEU A 289 14.94 -19.98 5.59
N PRO A 290 14.99 -21.27 6.01
CA PRO A 290 14.70 -22.39 5.13
C PRO A 290 13.26 -22.44 4.58
N GLN A 291 12.33 -21.70 5.20
CA GLN A 291 10.94 -21.64 4.75
C GLN A 291 10.68 -20.54 3.74
N LEU A 292 11.67 -19.70 3.47
CA LEU A 292 11.64 -18.73 2.38
C LEU A 292 11.92 -19.46 1.06
N ASP A 293 11.00 -20.36 0.67
CA ASP A 293 11.05 -21.17 -0.54
C ASP A 293 9.95 -20.75 -1.54
N ALA A 294 9.81 -21.51 -2.64
CA ALA A 294 8.83 -21.23 -3.68
C ALA A 294 7.37 -21.45 -3.26
N ASN A 295 7.11 -22.09 -2.12
CA ASN A 295 5.78 -22.34 -1.57
C ASN A 295 5.33 -21.28 -0.57
N ASN A 296 6.26 -20.43 -0.12
CA ASN A 296 6.00 -19.32 0.77
C ASN A 296 5.74 -18.04 -0.04
N GLY A 297 4.52 -17.49 0.08
CA GLY A 297 4.06 -16.31 -0.64
C GLY A 297 4.75 -15.00 -0.22
N TYR A 298 5.60 -15.05 0.81
CA TYR A 298 6.32 -13.88 1.34
C TYR A 298 7.82 -13.90 1.01
N THR A 299 8.32 -14.96 0.39
CA THR A 299 9.75 -15.14 0.09
C THR A 299 10.36 -13.97 -0.67
N ASP A 300 9.75 -13.58 -1.79
CA ASP A 300 10.29 -12.50 -2.63
C ASP A 300 10.28 -11.16 -1.90
N PHE A 301 9.23 -10.89 -1.12
CA PHE A 301 9.11 -9.68 -0.32
C PHE A 301 10.20 -9.63 0.73
N PHE A 302 10.34 -10.67 1.54
CA PHE A 302 11.32 -10.70 2.62
C PHE A 302 12.75 -10.55 2.09
N LEU A 303 13.11 -11.32 1.04
CA LEU A 303 14.45 -11.25 0.45
C LEU A 303 14.73 -9.89 -0.18
N THR A 304 13.73 -9.27 -0.81
CA THR A 304 13.86 -7.91 -1.34
C THR A 304 14.02 -6.89 -0.22
N LEU A 305 13.17 -6.96 0.81
CA LEU A 305 13.21 -6.07 1.98
C LEU A 305 14.58 -6.12 2.67
N VAL A 306 15.15 -7.31 2.89
CA VAL A 306 16.49 -7.47 3.47
C VAL A 306 17.54 -6.75 2.61
N LYS A 307 17.56 -7.03 1.30
CA LYS A 307 18.54 -6.46 0.38
C LYS A 307 18.46 -4.94 0.33
N GLU A 308 17.25 -4.41 0.19
CA GLU A 308 17.03 -2.97 0.09
C GLU A 308 17.35 -2.26 1.40
N THR A 309 16.95 -2.83 2.54
CA THR A 309 17.26 -2.31 3.88
C THR A 309 18.75 -2.24 4.14
N GLN A 310 19.51 -3.28 3.80
CA GLN A 310 20.97 -3.33 3.97
C GLN A 310 21.71 -2.37 3.04
N SER A 311 21.04 -1.87 1.99
CA SER A 311 21.58 -0.93 1.02
C SER A 311 21.07 0.50 1.23
N PHE A 312 20.33 0.77 2.31
CA PHE A 312 19.74 2.07 2.61
C PHE A 312 20.31 2.62 3.92
N ASP A 313 20.85 3.85 3.87
CA ASP A 313 21.47 4.48 5.03
C ASP A 313 20.44 4.98 6.07
N GLY A 314 19.19 5.20 5.65
CA GLY A 314 18.09 5.65 6.51
C GLY A 314 17.48 4.51 7.34
N LYS A 315 16.47 4.85 8.15
CA LYS A 315 15.75 3.91 9.01
C LYS A 315 14.60 3.24 8.26
N VAL A 316 14.38 1.95 8.51
CA VAL A 316 13.28 1.17 7.93
C VAL A 316 12.38 0.70 9.06
N LEU A 317 11.10 1.04 8.98
CA LEU A 317 10.05 0.55 9.87
C LEU A 317 9.08 -0.32 9.07
N LEU A 318 8.94 -1.59 9.45
CA LEU A 318 7.85 -2.46 8.97
C LEU A 318 6.69 -2.39 9.96
N VAL A 319 5.51 -1.98 9.49
CA VAL A 319 4.24 -1.98 10.22
C VAL A 319 3.39 -3.12 9.66
N HIS A 320 2.91 -4.03 10.51
CA HIS A 320 2.02 -5.11 10.10
C HIS A 320 1.01 -5.51 11.18
N GLY A 321 0.12 -6.45 10.82
CA GLY A 321 -0.95 -7.03 11.63
C GLY A 321 -0.94 -8.56 11.61
N ASP A 322 -2.10 -9.18 11.37
CA ASP A 322 -2.34 -10.63 11.10
C ASP A 322 -2.25 -11.55 12.33
N SER A 323 -1.13 -11.54 13.06
CA SER A 323 -0.90 -12.45 14.20
C SER A 323 -1.63 -12.05 15.50
N HIS A 324 -2.19 -10.83 15.55
CA HIS A 324 -2.91 -10.25 16.69
C HIS A 324 -2.11 -10.19 18.00
N TYR A 325 -0.80 -10.06 17.89
CA TYR A 325 0.14 -9.99 19.00
C TYR A 325 1.00 -8.75 18.90
N TYR A 326 0.68 -7.72 19.70
CA TYR A 326 1.50 -6.51 19.74
C TYR A 326 2.97 -6.83 20.08
N LYS A 327 3.88 -6.50 19.16
CA LYS A 327 5.33 -6.63 19.35
C LYS A 327 6.08 -5.51 18.65
N ILE A 328 7.19 -5.09 19.25
CA ILE A 328 8.19 -4.22 18.63
C ILE A 328 9.53 -4.90 18.78
N ASP A 329 10.16 -5.24 17.66
CA ASP A 329 11.41 -5.99 17.65
C ASP A 329 12.30 -5.66 16.43
N LYS A 330 13.43 -6.36 16.32
CA LYS A 330 14.39 -6.25 15.21
C LYS A 330 14.61 -7.64 14.60
N PRO A 331 13.65 -8.17 13.82
CA PRO A 331 13.63 -9.57 13.41
C PRO A 331 14.48 -9.84 12.14
N MET A 332 15.45 -8.97 11.85
CA MET A 332 16.31 -9.05 10.67
C MET A 332 17.77 -9.06 11.07
N PHE A 333 18.54 -10.00 10.51
CA PHE A 333 19.94 -10.23 10.86
C PHE A 333 20.85 -10.16 9.62
N ASN A 334 22.08 -9.71 9.85
CA ASN A 334 23.16 -9.77 8.88
C ASN A 334 23.75 -11.18 8.80
N ALA A 335 24.58 -11.42 7.78
CA ALA A 335 25.24 -12.73 7.58
C ALA A 335 26.10 -13.18 8.78
N ASP A 336 26.67 -12.22 9.52
CA ASP A 336 27.46 -12.45 10.74
C ASP A 336 26.61 -12.74 12.00
N GLY A 337 25.28 -12.72 11.87
CA GLY A 337 24.34 -12.97 12.96
C GLY A 337 24.02 -11.76 13.83
N ARG A 338 24.58 -10.58 13.55
CA ARG A 338 24.19 -9.33 14.22
C ARG A 338 22.90 -8.78 13.64
N LEU A 339 22.15 -8.00 14.41
CA LEU A 339 20.94 -7.32 13.94
C LEU A 339 21.24 -6.36 12.79
N THR A 340 20.34 -6.29 11.82
CA THR A 340 20.30 -5.21 10.83
C THR A 340 19.86 -3.92 11.55
N GLY A 341 20.82 -3.06 11.88
CA GLY A 341 20.63 -1.99 12.87
C GLY A 341 19.58 -0.94 12.50
N ASN A 342 19.37 -0.68 11.21
CA ASN A 342 18.40 0.28 10.71
C ASN A 342 16.99 -0.30 10.50
N PHE A 343 16.75 -1.58 10.76
CA PHE A 343 15.43 -2.21 10.62
C PHE A 343 14.73 -2.34 11.98
N THR A 344 13.46 -1.96 12.04
CA THR A 344 12.55 -2.21 13.16
C THR A 344 11.23 -2.74 12.62
N ARG A 345 10.62 -3.69 13.32
CA ARG A 345 9.25 -4.14 13.05
C ARG A 345 8.33 -3.71 14.19
N VAL A 346 7.10 -3.36 13.85
CA VAL A 346 5.98 -3.24 14.77
C VAL A 346 4.80 -4.04 14.25
N GLU A 347 4.32 -4.96 15.06
CA GLU A 347 2.99 -5.55 14.90
C GLU A 347 2.00 -4.71 15.70
N VAL A 348 0.91 -4.29 15.07
CA VAL A 348 -0.16 -3.54 15.75
C VAL A 348 -0.95 -4.44 16.70
N PHE A 349 -1.81 -3.86 17.53
CA PHE A 349 -2.77 -4.65 18.31
C PHE A 349 -3.82 -5.26 17.38
N GLY A 350 -4.48 -6.34 17.82
CA GLY A 350 -5.53 -6.96 17.04
C GLY A 350 -6.47 -7.84 17.85
N SER A 351 -7.55 -8.28 17.19
CA SER A 351 -8.60 -9.15 17.71
C SER A 351 -9.28 -8.66 18.99
N LYS A 352 -8.76 -9.06 20.15
CA LYS A 352 -9.36 -8.78 21.47
C LYS A 352 -8.92 -7.44 22.04
N ASP A 353 -7.93 -6.82 21.43
CA ASP A 353 -7.36 -5.57 21.88
C ASP A 353 -7.44 -4.51 20.76
N ASN A 354 -8.22 -3.46 20.99
CA ASN A 354 -8.38 -2.33 20.06
C ASN A 354 -7.45 -1.15 20.42
N ASN A 355 -6.44 -1.39 21.26
CA ASN A 355 -5.35 -0.44 21.49
C ASN A 355 -4.63 -0.10 20.17
N TRP A 356 -3.82 0.94 20.17
CA TRP A 356 -3.09 1.36 18.98
C TRP A 356 -1.69 1.85 19.35
N VAL A 357 -0.81 2.01 18.37
CA VAL A 357 0.57 2.43 18.57
C VAL A 357 0.75 3.85 18.04
N GLU A 358 1.24 4.77 18.85
CA GLU A 358 1.69 6.08 18.34
C GLU A 358 3.12 5.93 17.83
N LEU A 359 3.30 6.23 16.56
CA LEU A 359 4.59 6.47 15.92
C LEU A 359 4.88 7.98 15.94
N THR A 360 5.95 8.38 16.62
CA THR A 360 6.59 9.67 16.40
C THR A 360 7.62 9.52 15.28
N VAL A 361 7.56 10.41 14.29
CA VAL A 361 8.59 10.56 13.24
C VAL A 361 9.34 11.87 13.46
N ASP A 362 10.65 11.80 13.66
CA ASP A 362 11.52 12.96 13.86
C ASP A 362 12.87 12.74 13.13
N PRO A 363 13.00 13.23 11.89
CA PRO A 363 14.21 13.10 11.06
C PRO A 363 15.45 13.75 11.66
N SER A 364 15.31 14.61 12.67
CA SER A 364 16.45 15.24 13.34
C SER A 364 17.11 14.33 14.39
N THR A 365 16.46 13.22 14.74
CA THR A 365 16.95 12.24 15.72
C THR A 365 17.66 11.08 15.04
N GLU A 366 18.61 10.45 15.73
CA GLU A 366 19.33 9.28 15.20
C GLU A 366 18.39 8.10 14.90
N ASN A 367 17.33 7.93 15.68
CA ASN A 367 16.42 6.79 15.54
C ASN A 367 15.31 7.02 14.50
N VAL A 368 15.01 8.27 14.15
CA VAL A 368 13.91 8.72 13.26
C VAL A 368 12.51 8.33 13.75
N PHE A 369 12.30 7.07 14.12
CA PHE A 369 11.06 6.49 14.59
C PHE A 369 11.11 6.22 16.09
N SER A 370 10.08 6.64 16.81
CA SER A 370 9.83 6.27 18.21
C SER A 370 8.41 5.76 18.36
N LEU A 371 8.26 4.59 18.97
CA LEU A 371 6.98 3.88 19.08
C LEU A 371 6.54 3.85 20.54
N LYS A 372 5.24 4.07 20.79
CA LYS A 372 4.64 3.89 22.12
C LYS A 372 3.23 3.31 22.01
N GLN A 373 2.89 2.38 22.88
CA GLN A 373 1.53 1.88 23.01
C GLN A 373 0.59 2.95 23.57
N VAL A 374 -0.64 3.00 23.05
CA VAL A 374 -1.75 3.77 23.61
C VAL A 374 -2.82 2.78 24.07
N ILE A 375 -2.93 2.65 25.40
CA ILE A 375 -3.88 1.73 26.03
C ILE A 375 -5.19 2.46 26.31
N LEU A 376 -6.28 1.96 25.73
CA LEU A 376 -7.64 2.42 25.91
C LEU A 376 -8.17 1.99 27.29
N LYS A 377 -8.91 2.87 27.95
CA LYS A 377 -9.43 2.69 29.32
C LYS A 377 -10.92 2.45 29.36
#